data_AF-A0A7C3G3F2-F1
#
_entry.id   AF-A0A7C3G3F2-F1
#
_cell.length_a   1.000
_cell.length_b   1.000
_cell.length_c   1.000
_cell.angle_alpha   90.00
_cell.angle_beta   90.00
_cell.angle_gamma   90.00
#
_symmetry.space_group_name_H-M   'P 1'
#
loop_
_entity.id
_entity.type
_entity.pdbx_description
1 polymer ?
#
loop_
_entity_poly.entity_id
_entity_poly.type
_entity_poly.pdbx_seq_one_letter_code
_entity_poly.pdbx_strand_id
1 'polypeptide(L)'
;MKPVSQREQYRSLQRFAGWEAALDVQRLQHVGDLLRSDLESFVDRFYEQLLRHPATAVYLRDRRLVERLRGALGQWLRELFSGSYGESYLASRRRAGLRHAAMDVPQSYVTIAIGNLRSMMTRRLIEKWPAGSSTESLWEHIDALHRLIDLDQAVIESAHEEAVAEEEKDAVRARLEGVLHKERELSEGLLENARVLVLVLDTRGRVVRFNRFTEDVTGYRLEQVKGRCWFERFLPEEEHAAAQRELEELLRGADASETTQTIVTTDGSRRVIRWASKVLRDPDGAPVGVLAVGHDITQLQESQERALQAERLAAIGRTSTGLAHESRNALQRIQASSEVLELEVEDNPRALEHVRRIQKAGQHMGRLLE
;
A
#
# COMPACT_ATOMS: atom_id res chain seq x y z
N MET A 1 10.71 29.14 -3.23
CA MET A 1 11.19 30.35 -2.51
C MET A 1 12.02 29.89 -1.32
N LYS A 2 13.21 30.46 -1.09
CA LYS A 2 13.96 30.18 0.15
C LYS A 2 13.13 30.71 1.34
N PRO A 3 13.07 29.99 2.48
CA PRO A 3 12.37 30.48 3.65
C PRO A 3 13.01 31.80 4.09
N VAL A 4 12.22 32.86 4.17
CA VAL A 4 12.63 34.13 4.76
C VAL A 4 12.95 33.86 6.23
N SER A 5 14.08 34.36 6.74
CA SER A 5 14.42 34.12 8.14
C SER A 5 13.40 34.77 9.06
N GLN A 6 13.11 34.15 10.21
CA GLN A 6 12.15 34.69 11.19
C GLN A 6 12.49 36.12 11.63
N ARG A 7 13.79 36.44 11.68
CA ARG A 7 14.29 37.78 11.98
C ARG A 7 13.93 38.79 10.89
N GLU A 8 13.96 38.40 9.62
CA GLU A 8 13.56 39.24 8.50
C GLU A 8 12.04 39.45 8.45
N GLN A 9 11.25 38.41 8.75
CA GLN A 9 9.80 38.52 8.89
C GLN A 9 9.43 39.49 10.02
N TYR A 10 10.05 39.36 11.19
CA TYR A 10 9.80 40.28 12.31
C TYR A 10 10.18 41.72 11.99
N ARG A 11 11.33 41.95 11.35
CA ARG A 11 11.71 43.29 10.84
C ARG A 11 10.73 43.83 9.82
N SER A 12 10.15 42.96 9.00
CA SER A 12 9.08 43.34 8.07
C SER A 12 7.83 43.80 8.80
N LEU A 13 7.40 43.06 9.83
CA LEU A 13 6.26 43.42 10.68
C LEU A 13 6.51 44.73 11.43
N GLN A 14 7.71 44.94 11.96
CA GLN A 14 8.10 46.21 12.60
C GLN A 14 7.94 47.39 11.64
N ARG A 15 8.43 47.27 10.39
CA ARG A 15 8.25 48.32 9.38
C ARG A 15 6.78 48.56 9.04
N PHE A 16 6.00 47.49 8.91
CA PHE A 16 4.57 47.58 8.62
C PHE A 16 3.80 48.26 9.75
N ALA A 17 4.14 47.95 11.00
CA ALA A 17 3.53 48.55 12.18
C ALA A 17 3.96 50.00 12.45
N GLY A 18 4.91 50.55 11.69
CA GLY A 18 5.47 51.89 11.95
C GLY A 18 6.34 51.94 13.20
N TRP A 19 7.03 50.84 13.54
CA TRP A 19 7.91 50.75 14.70
C TRP A 19 9.17 51.61 14.54
N GLU A 20 9.34 52.58 15.43
CA GLU A 20 10.49 53.48 15.48
C GLU A 20 11.38 53.11 16.67
N ALA A 21 12.40 52.29 16.43
CA ALA A 21 13.16 51.64 17.50
C ALA A 21 13.69 52.59 18.59
N ALA A 22 14.17 53.79 18.26
CA ALA A 22 14.66 54.73 19.26
C ALA A 22 13.53 55.34 20.11
N LEU A 23 12.47 55.82 19.46
CA LEU A 23 11.36 56.53 20.11
C LEU A 23 10.43 55.57 20.84
N ASP A 24 10.04 54.46 20.22
CA ASP A 24 9.14 53.48 20.82
C ASP A 24 9.80 52.78 22.02
N VAL A 25 11.10 52.48 21.98
CA VAL A 25 11.82 51.94 23.14
C VAL A 25 11.77 52.92 24.31
N GLN A 26 12.05 54.21 24.07
CA GLN A 26 12.04 55.22 25.12
C GLN A 26 10.63 55.38 25.73
N ARG A 27 9.60 55.46 24.88
CA ARG A 27 8.19 55.54 25.30
C ARG A 27 7.81 54.33 26.15
N LEU A 28 8.17 53.12 25.72
CA LEU A 28 7.88 51.89 26.45
C LEU A 28 8.61 51.80 27.79
N GLN A 29 9.87 52.25 27.88
CA GLN A 29 10.57 52.33 29.17
C GLN A 29 9.85 53.27 30.14
N HIS A 30 9.38 54.42 29.67
CA HIS A 30 8.60 55.36 30.48
C HIS A 30 7.24 54.77 30.90
N VAL A 31 6.54 54.08 30.00
CA VAL A 31 5.32 53.32 30.36
C VAL A 31 5.64 52.27 31.44
N GLY A 32 6.75 51.57 31.28
CA GLY A 32 7.23 50.58 32.24
C GLY A 32 7.49 51.15 33.63
N ASP A 33 8.06 52.36 33.72
CA ASP A 33 8.27 53.06 34.98
C ASP A 33 6.94 53.39 35.68
N LEU A 34 5.95 53.91 34.94
CA LEU A 34 4.63 54.25 35.47
C LEU A 34 3.84 53.01 35.94
N LEU A 35 3.93 51.92 35.19
CA LEU A 35 3.16 50.69 35.43
C LEU A 35 3.89 49.65 36.29
N ARG A 36 5.15 49.87 36.68
CA ARG A 36 5.99 48.90 37.40
C ARG A 36 5.31 48.29 38.63
N SER A 37 4.62 49.13 39.41
CA SER A 37 3.94 48.70 40.64
C SER A 37 2.66 47.88 40.39
N ASP A 38 2.12 47.90 39.17
CA ASP A 38 0.85 47.24 38.83
C ASP A 38 1.05 45.90 38.10
N LEU A 39 2.29 45.56 37.70
CA LEU A 39 2.57 44.36 36.88
C LEU A 39 2.03 43.07 37.49
N GLU A 40 2.22 42.87 38.80
CA GLU A 40 1.71 41.68 39.50
C GLU A 40 0.17 41.65 39.51
N SER A 41 -0.46 42.81 39.77
CA SER A 41 -1.92 42.92 39.72
C SER A 41 -2.48 42.64 38.32
N PHE A 42 -1.75 42.96 37.25
CA PHE A 42 -2.17 42.62 35.90
C PHE A 42 -2.16 41.11 35.66
N VAL A 43 -1.12 40.41 36.12
CA VAL A 43 -1.06 38.94 36.05
C VAL A 43 -2.22 38.33 36.84
N ASP A 44 -2.49 38.82 38.04
CA ASP A 44 -3.57 38.31 38.88
C ASP A 44 -4.93 38.43 38.20
N ARG A 45 -5.28 39.64 37.74
CA ARG A 45 -6.55 39.90 37.06
C ARG A 45 -6.68 39.14 35.74
N PHE A 46 -5.57 38.97 35.01
CA PHE A 46 -5.56 38.18 33.78
C PHE A 46 -5.98 36.73 34.04
N TYR A 47 -5.35 36.05 34.99
CA TYR A 47 -5.70 34.66 35.31
C TYR A 47 -7.06 34.53 36.01
N GLU A 48 -7.47 35.52 36.80
CA GLU A 48 -8.81 35.57 37.37
C GLU A 48 -9.88 35.59 36.27
N GLN A 49 -9.68 36.37 35.20
CA GLN A 49 -10.58 36.38 34.05
C GLN A 49 -10.59 35.04 33.30
N LEU A 50 -9.41 34.45 33.04
CA LEU A 50 -9.33 33.16 32.35
C LEU A 50 -9.99 32.02 33.14
N LEU A 51 -9.89 32.02 34.48
CA LEU A 51 -10.50 31.01 35.33
C LEU A 51 -12.02 31.15 35.44
N ARG A 52 -12.57 32.35 35.21
CA ARG A 52 -14.03 32.60 35.22
C ARG A 52 -14.74 32.08 33.97
N HIS A 53 -14.05 32.02 32.84
CA HIS A 53 -14.66 31.60 31.58
C HIS A 53 -14.48 30.09 31.33
N PRO A 54 -15.55 29.29 31.16
CA PRO A 54 -15.46 27.83 31.04
C PRO A 54 -14.52 27.35 29.93
N ALA A 55 -14.52 28.03 28.78
CA ALA A 55 -13.72 27.64 27.62
C ALA A 55 -12.20 27.82 27.83
N THR A 56 -11.77 28.66 28.78
CA THR A 56 -10.35 28.86 29.12
C THR A 56 -9.96 28.14 30.41
N ALA A 57 -10.91 27.99 31.35
CA ALA A 57 -10.68 27.28 32.61
C ALA A 57 -10.30 25.81 32.43
N VAL A 58 -10.73 25.16 31.34
CA VAL A 58 -10.39 23.77 31.02
C VAL A 58 -8.88 23.55 30.89
N TYR A 59 -8.13 24.53 30.37
CA TYR A 59 -6.68 24.47 30.21
C TYR A 59 -5.90 24.80 31.49
N LEU A 60 -6.60 25.25 32.55
CA LEU A 60 -6.00 25.82 33.78
C LEU A 60 -6.35 25.01 35.04
N ARG A 61 -6.63 23.71 34.90
CA ARG A 61 -7.03 22.84 36.02
C ARG A 61 -5.89 22.50 36.98
N ASP A 62 -4.65 22.41 36.48
CA ASP A 62 -3.47 22.13 37.31
C ASP A 62 -2.93 23.41 37.95
N ARG A 63 -3.00 23.49 39.29
CA ARG A 63 -2.49 24.63 40.06
C ARG A 63 -1.00 24.88 39.84
N ARG A 64 -0.17 23.84 39.72
CA ARG A 64 1.28 24.00 39.48
C ARG A 64 1.56 24.54 38.08
N LEU A 65 0.75 24.14 37.10
CA LEU A 65 0.80 24.73 35.77
C LEU A 65 0.41 26.21 35.82
N VAL A 66 -0.69 26.56 36.49
CA VAL A 66 -1.15 27.95 36.61
C VAL A 66 -0.09 28.85 37.26
N GLU A 67 0.58 28.40 38.33
CA GLU A 67 1.67 29.15 38.97
C GLU A 67 2.85 29.39 38.01
N ARG A 68 3.25 28.38 37.23
CA ARG A 68 4.29 28.52 36.22
C ARG A 68 3.88 29.49 35.10
N LEU A 69 2.64 29.40 34.63
CA LEU A 69 2.11 30.27 33.57
C LEU A 69 2.00 31.73 34.06
N ARG A 70 1.57 31.95 35.32
CA ARG A 70 1.61 33.25 35.99
C ARG A 70 3.02 33.84 36.01
N GLY A 71 4.01 33.04 36.41
CA GLY A 71 5.41 33.46 36.38
C GLY A 71 5.90 33.83 34.98
N ALA A 72 5.51 33.05 33.97
CA ALA A 72 5.84 33.30 32.57
C ALA A 72 5.20 34.59 32.04
N LEU A 73 3.93 34.86 32.34
CA LEU A 73 3.26 36.12 31.97
C LEU A 73 3.89 37.33 32.68
N GLY A 74 4.24 37.19 33.96
CA GLY A 74 4.95 38.24 34.70
C GLY A 74 6.34 38.52 34.12
N GLN A 75 7.04 37.50 33.65
CA GLN A 75 8.28 37.68 32.90
C GLN A 75 8.05 38.37 31.55
N TRP A 76 7.04 37.95 30.79
CA TRP A 76 6.67 38.58 29.52
C TRP A 76 6.39 40.08 29.68
N LEU A 77 5.63 40.46 30.71
CA LEU A 77 5.34 41.86 31.05
C LEU A 77 6.60 42.66 31.41
N ARG A 78 7.55 42.08 32.14
CA ARG A 78 8.83 42.74 32.42
C ARG A 78 9.68 42.92 31.16
N GLU A 79 9.70 41.90 30.29
CA GLU A 79 10.43 41.96 29.03
C GLU A 79 9.83 43.00 28.06
N LEU A 80 8.50 43.21 28.10
CA LEU A 80 7.77 44.21 27.30
C LEU A 80 8.32 45.63 27.49
N PHE A 81 8.83 45.95 28.68
CA PHE A 81 9.36 47.27 29.03
C PHE A 81 10.89 47.30 29.17
N SER A 82 11.58 46.23 28.78
CA SER A 82 13.03 46.10 28.95
C SER A 82 13.85 47.01 28.04
N GLY A 83 13.27 47.42 26.91
CA GLY A 83 13.99 48.12 25.83
C GLY A 83 14.91 47.22 24.99
N SER A 84 14.89 45.90 25.18
CA SER A 84 15.72 44.93 24.45
C SER A 84 14.87 43.92 23.67
N TYR A 85 14.59 44.23 22.40
CA TYR A 85 13.73 43.42 21.51
C TYR A 85 14.53 42.62 20.47
N GLY A 86 15.54 41.89 20.95
CA GLY A 86 16.46 41.08 20.13
C GLY A 86 16.00 39.64 19.90
N GLU A 87 16.93 38.77 19.48
CA GLU A 87 16.62 37.36 19.16
C GLU A 87 16.11 36.56 20.37
N SER A 88 16.67 36.79 21.56
CA SER A 88 16.20 36.14 22.79
C SER A 88 14.77 36.52 23.16
N TYR A 89 14.40 37.78 22.92
CA TYR A 89 13.05 38.31 23.13
C TYR A 89 12.05 37.60 22.20
N LEU A 90 12.38 37.51 20.90
CA LEU A 90 11.57 36.81 19.90
C LEU A 90 11.43 35.32 20.19
N ALA A 91 12.53 34.66 20.57
CA ALA A 91 12.50 33.25 20.94
C ALA A 91 11.56 32.97 22.12
N SER A 92 11.44 33.92 23.05
CA SER A 92 10.48 33.84 24.17
C SER A 92 9.02 33.86 23.69
N ARG A 93 8.67 34.78 22.78
CA ARG A 93 7.30 34.89 22.21
C ARG A 93 6.97 33.66 21.37
N ARG A 94 7.92 33.19 20.56
CA ARG A 94 7.77 31.96 19.78
C ARG A 94 7.48 30.76 20.67
N ARG A 95 8.21 30.59 21.78
CA ARG A 95 7.94 29.51 22.75
C ARG A 95 6.54 29.59 23.35
N ALA A 96 5.97 30.78 23.54
CA ALA A 96 4.59 30.91 24.00
C ALA A 96 3.61 30.38 22.95
N GLY A 97 3.76 30.76 21.68
CA GLY A 97 2.94 30.24 20.57
C GLY A 97 3.00 28.71 20.43
N LEU A 98 4.22 28.14 20.45
CA LEU A 98 4.41 26.69 20.42
C LEU A 98 3.75 25.96 21.60
N ARG A 99 3.77 26.57 22.79
CA ARG A 99 3.10 26.01 23.98
C ARG A 99 1.59 26.10 23.89
N HIS A 100 1.04 27.18 23.33
CA HIS A 100 -0.40 27.29 23.09
C HIS A 100 -0.88 26.20 22.12
N ALA A 101 -0.13 25.97 21.03
CA ALA A 101 -0.42 24.89 20.09
C ALA A 101 -0.35 23.51 20.77
N ALA A 102 0.72 23.24 21.53
CA ALA A 102 0.86 21.97 22.26
C ALA A 102 -0.20 21.74 23.36
N MET A 103 -0.92 22.79 23.76
CA MET A 103 -2.02 22.72 24.72
C MET A 103 -3.40 22.75 24.04
N ASP A 104 -3.47 22.75 22.71
CA ASP A 104 -4.70 22.91 21.92
C ASP A 104 -5.52 24.14 22.34
N VAL A 105 -4.85 25.24 22.68
CA VAL A 105 -5.53 26.49 23.03
C VAL A 105 -5.89 27.22 21.75
N PRO A 106 -7.18 27.47 21.45
CA PRO A 106 -7.55 28.19 20.24
C PRO A 106 -6.98 29.60 20.25
N GLN A 107 -6.34 29.98 19.15
CA GLN A 107 -5.66 31.26 19.01
C GLN A 107 -6.60 32.46 19.23
N SER A 108 -7.89 32.31 18.93
CA SER A 108 -8.92 33.31 19.21
C SER A 108 -9.00 33.68 20.70
N TYR A 109 -8.87 32.72 21.62
CA TYR A 109 -8.87 33.01 23.06
C TYR A 109 -7.59 33.72 23.51
N VAL A 110 -6.44 33.36 22.92
CA VAL A 110 -5.16 34.05 23.19
C VAL A 110 -5.26 35.51 22.76
N THR A 111 -5.74 35.76 21.54
CA THR A 111 -5.96 37.10 20.98
C THR A 111 -6.85 37.96 21.88
N ILE A 112 -7.99 37.43 22.33
CA ILE A 112 -8.91 38.16 23.21
C ILE A 112 -8.28 38.39 24.60
N ALA A 113 -7.58 37.40 25.16
CA ALA A 113 -6.93 37.55 26.46
C ALA A 113 -5.84 38.64 26.45
N ILE A 114 -4.99 38.65 25.43
CA ILE A 114 -3.96 39.70 25.25
C ILE A 114 -4.62 41.07 25.01
N GLY A 115 -5.70 41.12 24.23
CA GLY A 115 -6.50 42.33 24.05
C GLY A 115 -7.02 42.91 25.37
N ASN A 116 -7.56 42.06 26.25
CA ASN A 116 -8.02 42.47 27.58
C ASN A 116 -6.88 42.98 28.46
N LEU A 117 -5.72 42.32 28.43
CA LEU A 117 -4.51 42.76 29.13
C LEU A 117 -4.05 44.13 28.65
N ARG A 118 -4.01 44.35 27.33
CA ARG A 118 -3.72 45.65 26.72
C ARG A 118 -4.68 46.73 27.21
N SER A 119 -5.99 46.48 27.18
CA SER A 119 -6.99 47.45 27.68
C SER A 119 -6.79 47.78 29.15
N MET A 120 -6.43 46.80 29.99
CA MET A 120 -6.16 47.01 31.40
C MET A 120 -4.91 47.89 31.61
N MET A 121 -3.83 47.63 30.89
CA MET A 121 -2.62 48.44 30.94
C MET A 121 -2.87 49.87 30.43
N THR A 122 -3.60 50.04 29.33
CA THR A 122 -3.95 51.37 28.78
C THR A 122 -4.75 52.19 29.78
N ARG A 123 -5.80 51.61 30.41
CA ARG A 123 -6.57 52.33 31.43
C ARG A 123 -5.68 52.77 32.59
N ARG A 124 -4.81 51.88 33.08
CA ARG A 124 -3.92 52.19 34.19
C ARG A 124 -2.87 53.25 33.84
N LEU A 125 -2.39 53.25 32.59
CA LEU A 125 -1.48 54.28 32.09
C LEU A 125 -2.14 55.65 32.06
N ILE A 126 -3.40 55.73 31.60
CA ILE A 126 -4.18 56.98 31.60
C ILE A 126 -4.37 57.50 33.04
N GLU A 127 -4.73 56.62 33.98
CA GLU A 127 -4.91 56.99 35.39
C GLU A 127 -3.64 57.55 36.05
N LYS A 128 -2.47 57.06 35.63
CA LYS A 128 -1.17 57.45 36.19
C LYS A 128 -0.43 58.52 35.39
N TRP A 129 -1.03 59.00 34.30
CA TRP A 129 -0.35 59.95 33.42
C TRP A 129 -0.09 61.28 34.16
N PRO A 130 1.12 61.86 34.08
CA PRO A 130 1.43 63.07 34.85
C PRO A 130 0.51 64.24 34.49
N ALA A 131 -0.02 64.89 35.51
CA ALA A 131 -0.86 66.07 35.34
C ALA A 131 -0.06 67.21 34.67
N GLY A 132 -0.64 67.85 33.65
CA GLY A 132 0.00 68.92 32.89
C GLY A 132 0.86 68.45 31.71
N SER A 133 1.04 67.14 31.51
CA SER A 133 1.67 66.60 30.29
C SER A 133 0.73 66.66 29.07
N SER A 134 1.31 66.73 27.86
CA SER A 134 0.55 66.77 26.61
C SER A 134 -0.27 65.50 26.40
N THR A 135 -1.53 65.67 25.97
CA THR A 135 -2.41 64.57 25.52
C THR A 135 -1.82 63.83 24.32
N GLU A 136 -1.14 64.54 23.43
CA GLU A 136 -0.46 63.92 22.28
C GLU A 136 0.63 62.95 22.75
N SER A 137 1.42 63.35 23.75
CA SER A 137 2.45 62.47 24.33
C SER A 137 1.84 61.21 24.94
N LEU A 138 0.70 61.30 25.65
CA LEU A 138 0.00 60.13 26.17
C LEU A 138 -0.38 59.15 25.05
N TRP A 139 -0.94 59.65 23.96
CA TRP A 139 -1.34 58.81 22.83
C TRP A 139 -0.14 58.18 22.13
N GLU A 140 0.96 58.89 21.96
CA GLU A 140 2.18 58.29 21.40
C GLU A 140 2.72 57.13 22.26
N HIS A 141 2.61 57.21 23.58
CA HIS A 141 3.02 56.13 24.49
C HIS A 141 2.05 54.94 24.44
N ILE A 142 0.75 55.21 24.31
CA ILE A 142 -0.27 54.18 24.10
C ILE A 142 -0.03 53.46 22.76
N ASP A 143 0.26 54.20 21.70
CA ASP A 143 0.53 53.64 20.37
C ASP A 143 1.78 52.76 20.39
N ALA A 144 2.86 53.21 21.04
CA ALA A 144 4.07 52.40 21.19
C ALA A 144 3.81 51.08 21.96
N LEU A 145 2.99 51.15 23.02
CA LEU A 145 2.54 49.97 23.78
C LEU A 145 1.72 49.02 22.90
N HIS A 146 0.75 49.56 22.15
CA HIS A 146 -0.13 48.77 21.29
C HIS A 146 0.67 48.10 20.17
N ARG A 147 1.54 48.84 19.48
CA ARG A 147 2.43 48.33 18.45
C ARG A 147 3.26 47.14 18.94
N LEU A 148 3.90 47.24 20.11
CA LEU A 148 4.72 46.14 20.61
C LEU A 148 3.89 44.91 20.98
N ILE A 149 2.71 45.10 21.59
CA ILE A 149 1.83 43.98 21.94
C ILE A 149 1.31 43.29 20.67
N ASP A 150 0.93 44.05 19.63
CA ASP A 150 0.48 43.50 18.36
C ASP A 150 1.61 42.74 17.64
N LEU A 151 2.84 43.26 17.69
CA LEU A 151 4.03 42.55 17.18
C LEU A 151 4.30 41.25 17.94
N ASP A 152 4.21 41.27 19.27
CA ASP A 152 4.33 40.08 20.11
C ASP A 152 3.26 39.04 19.77
N GLN A 153 2.02 39.50 19.61
CA GLN A 153 0.88 38.66 19.26
C GLN A 153 1.06 38.01 17.88
N ALA A 154 1.55 38.76 16.89
CA ALA A 154 1.84 38.23 15.55
C ALA A 154 2.91 37.12 15.59
N VAL A 155 3.95 37.27 16.43
CA VAL A 155 4.98 36.22 16.60
C VAL A 155 4.40 34.97 17.28
N ILE A 156 3.55 35.16 18.29
CA ILE A 156 2.88 34.05 18.99
C ILE A 156 1.94 33.31 18.03
N GLU A 157 1.14 34.04 17.25
CA GLU A 157 0.19 33.50 16.27
C GLU A 157 0.89 32.72 15.16
N SER A 158 1.91 33.32 14.54
CA SER A 158 2.69 32.64 13.51
C SER A 158 3.34 31.35 14.03
N ALA A 159 3.87 31.36 15.25
CA ALA A 159 4.47 30.17 15.85
C ALA A 159 3.44 29.08 16.17
N HIS A 160 2.23 29.47 16.57
CA HIS A 160 1.12 28.55 16.79
C HIS A 160 0.68 27.90 15.47
N GLU A 161 0.43 28.70 14.43
CA GLU A 161 0.06 28.22 13.09
C GLU A 161 1.11 27.29 12.49
N GLU A 162 2.41 27.63 12.61
CA GLU A 162 3.51 26.77 12.16
C GLU A 162 3.46 25.39 12.83
N ALA A 163 3.18 25.33 14.14
CA ALA A 163 3.14 24.08 14.88
C ALA A 163 1.96 23.20 14.46
N VAL A 164 0.76 23.79 14.34
CA VAL A 164 -0.45 23.08 13.91
C VAL A 164 -0.27 22.55 12.47
N ALA A 165 0.27 23.37 11.57
CA ALA A 165 0.49 22.98 10.18
C ALA A 165 1.51 21.83 10.04
N GLU A 166 2.57 21.80 10.85
CA GLU A 166 3.54 20.70 10.81
C GLU A 166 2.94 19.40 11.37
N GLU A 167 2.14 19.47 12.43
CA GLU A 167 1.42 18.31 12.97
C GLU A 167 0.42 17.73 11.96
N GLU A 168 -0.38 18.56 11.31
CA GLU A 168 -1.31 18.13 10.27
C GLU A 168 -0.58 17.46 9.10
N LYS A 169 0.54 18.03 8.67
CA LYS A 169 1.36 17.50 7.60
C LYS A 169 1.98 16.15 7.96
N ASP A 170 2.48 15.99 9.18
CA ASP A 170 3.01 14.73 9.68
C ASP A 170 1.92 13.66 9.77
N ALA A 171 0.72 14.02 10.24
CA ALA A 171 -0.43 13.12 10.28
C ALA A 171 -0.85 12.65 8.87
N VAL A 172 -0.88 13.58 7.90
CA VAL A 172 -1.16 13.25 6.49
C VAL A 172 -0.09 12.34 5.90
N ARG A 173 1.19 12.61 6.16
CA ARG A 173 2.30 11.76 5.70
C ARG A 173 2.18 10.34 6.25
N ALA A 174 2.00 10.19 7.57
CA ALA A 174 1.87 8.90 8.22
C ALA A 174 0.67 8.11 7.67
N ARG A 175 -0.45 8.78 7.39
CA ARG A 175 -1.62 8.16 6.76
C ARG A 175 -1.35 7.67 5.35
N LEU A 176 -0.67 8.48 4.52
CA LEU A 176 -0.31 8.09 3.15
C LEU A 176 0.64 6.89 3.13
N GLU A 177 1.66 6.90 4.00
CA GLU A 177 2.59 5.78 4.16
C GLU A 177 1.86 4.50 4.60
N GLY A 178 0.92 4.62 5.54
CA GLY A 178 0.08 3.50 5.98
C GLY A 178 -0.82 2.93 4.89
N VAL A 179 -1.40 3.78 4.03
CA VAL A 179 -2.21 3.35 2.87
C VAL A 179 -1.35 2.62 1.84
N LEU A 180 -0.20 3.19 1.47
CA LEU A 180 0.73 2.58 0.52
C LEU A 180 1.26 1.23 1.03
N HIS A 181 1.52 1.13 2.32
CA HIS A 181 1.96 -0.12 2.93
C HIS A 181 0.89 -1.21 2.82
N LYS A 182 -0.37 -0.90 3.19
CA LYS A 182 -1.49 -1.85 3.08
C LYS A 182 -1.77 -2.29 1.64
N GLU A 183 -1.66 -1.38 0.68
CA GLU A 183 -1.85 -1.72 -0.73
C GLU A 183 -0.76 -2.67 -1.23
N ARG A 184 0.50 -2.44 -0.83
CA ARG A 184 1.60 -3.36 -1.13
C ARG A 184 1.40 -4.74 -0.50
N GLU A 185 1.06 -4.80 0.78
CA GLU A 185 0.80 -6.07 1.48
C GLU A 185 -0.36 -6.84 0.83
N LEU A 186 -1.44 -6.15 0.45
CA LEU A 186 -2.56 -6.78 -0.25
C LEU A 186 -2.12 -7.34 -1.61
N SER A 187 -1.39 -6.56 -2.40
CA SER A 187 -0.91 -6.96 -3.72
C SER A 187 0.04 -8.15 -3.64
N GLU A 188 0.99 -8.13 -2.70
CA GLU A 188 1.91 -9.23 -2.45
C GLU A 188 1.17 -10.47 -1.96
N GLY A 189 0.27 -10.33 -0.99
CA GLY A 189 -0.54 -11.43 -0.46
C GLY A 189 -1.46 -12.07 -1.51
N LEU A 190 -2.03 -11.30 -2.44
CA LEU A 190 -2.82 -11.83 -3.55
C LEU A 190 -1.95 -12.64 -4.52
N LEU A 191 -0.74 -12.15 -4.86
CA LEU A 191 0.19 -12.84 -5.73
C LEU A 191 0.78 -14.11 -5.09
N GLU A 192 0.97 -14.12 -3.77
CA GLU A 192 1.52 -15.26 -3.04
C GLU A 192 0.49 -16.38 -2.79
N ASN A 193 -0.76 -16.03 -2.49
CA ASN A 193 -1.80 -17.03 -2.19
C ASN A 193 -2.50 -17.57 -3.44
N ALA A 194 -2.36 -16.92 -4.59
CA ALA A 194 -2.92 -17.45 -5.83
C ALA A 194 -2.19 -18.77 -6.20
N ARG A 195 -2.95 -19.86 -6.35
CA ARG A 195 -2.45 -21.16 -6.85
C ARG A 195 -2.24 -21.13 -8.37
N VAL A 196 -1.52 -20.12 -8.83
CA VAL A 196 -1.15 -19.90 -10.23
C VAL A 196 0.32 -19.53 -10.28
N LEU A 197 1.00 -20.03 -11.29
CA LEU A 197 2.37 -19.68 -11.57
C LEU A 197 2.36 -18.23 -12.07
N VAL A 198 3.18 -17.36 -11.50
CA VAL A 198 3.33 -15.98 -11.98
C VAL A 198 4.79 -15.77 -12.34
N LEU A 199 5.02 -15.51 -13.62
CA LEU A 199 6.34 -15.37 -14.22
C LEU A 199 6.43 -14.05 -14.95
N VAL A 200 7.49 -13.29 -14.69
CA VAL A 200 7.83 -12.09 -15.47
C VAL A 200 9.17 -12.32 -16.13
N LEU A 201 9.19 -12.21 -17.45
CA LEU A 201 10.38 -12.31 -18.28
C LEU A 201 10.75 -10.93 -18.85
N ASP A 202 12.05 -10.68 -19.04
CA ASP A 202 12.50 -9.56 -19.87
C ASP A 202 12.31 -9.87 -21.37
N THR A 203 12.65 -8.92 -22.23
CA THR A 203 12.55 -9.07 -23.69
C THR A 203 13.46 -10.16 -24.28
N ARG A 204 14.36 -10.75 -23.48
CA ARG A 204 15.26 -11.84 -23.87
C ARG A 204 14.88 -13.17 -23.23
N GLY A 205 13.73 -13.25 -22.57
CA GLY A 205 13.26 -14.47 -21.91
C GLY A 205 13.94 -14.76 -20.56
N ARG A 206 14.61 -13.77 -19.96
CA ARG A 206 15.27 -13.93 -18.65
C ARG A 206 14.31 -13.67 -17.51
N VAL A 207 14.39 -14.47 -16.46
CA VAL A 207 13.51 -14.35 -15.30
C VAL A 207 13.78 -13.05 -14.55
N VAL A 208 12.78 -12.17 -14.50
CA VAL A 208 12.80 -10.91 -13.72
C VAL A 208 12.13 -11.12 -12.37
N ARG A 209 10.95 -11.75 -12.37
CA ARG A 209 10.16 -12.07 -11.18
C ARG A 209 9.46 -13.41 -11.35
N PHE A 210 9.23 -14.08 -10.24
CA PHE A 210 8.66 -15.41 -10.16
C PHE A 210 8.05 -15.55 -8.75
N ASN A 211 6.75 -15.84 -8.62
CA ASN A 211 6.09 -15.87 -7.30
C ASN A 211 6.39 -17.15 -6.50
N ARG A 212 6.01 -17.15 -5.22
CA ARG A 212 6.23 -18.28 -4.31
C ARG A 212 5.60 -19.59 -4.79
N PHE A 213 4.39 -19.55 -5.31
CA PHE A 213 3.74 -20.75 -5.84
C PHE A 213 4.54 -21.38 -7.00
N THR A 214 5.14 -20.55 -7.86
CA THR A 214 6.02 -21.05 -8.91
C THR A 214 7.28 -21.69 -8.31
N GLU A 215 7.79 -21.21 -7.16
CA GLU A 215 8.93 -21.85 -6.46
C GLU A 215 8.56 -23.24 -5.99
N ASP A 216 7.37 -23.37 -5.40
CA ASP A 216 6.88 -24.63 -4.89
C ASP A 216 6.61 -25.64 -6.03
N VAL A 217 6.10 -25.20 -7.19
CA VAL A 217 5.86 -26.07 -8.35
C VAL A 217 7.17 -26.51 -9.01
N THR A 218 8.13 -25.62 -9.19
CA THR A 218 9.37 -25.93 -9.93
C THR A 218 10.48 -26.52 -9.05
N GLY A 219 10.44 -26.25 -7.75
CA GLY A 219 11.51 -26.50 -6.79
C GLY A 219 12.68 -25.50 -6.84
N TYR A 220 12.62 -24.47 -7.68
CA TYR A 220 13.64 -23.42 -7.74
C TYR A 220 13.23 -22.19 -6.93
N ARG A 221 14.19 -21.61 -6.19
CA ARG A 221 14.06 -20.27 -5.61
C ARG A 221 14.35 -19.21 -6.66
N LEU A 222 13.67 -18.06 -6.59
CA LEU A 222 13.89 -16.95 -7.51
C LEU A 222 15.37 -16.53 -7.55
N GLU A 223 16.07 -16.52 -6.42
CA GLU A 223 17.48 -16.14 -6.33
C GLU A 223 18.41 -17.04 -7.16
N GLN A 224 18.01 -18.30 -7.41
CA GLN A 224 18.82 -19.25 -8.18
C GLN A 224 18.67 -19.05 -9.69
N VAL A 225 17.54 -18.48 -10.13
CA VAL A 225 17.15 -18.42 -11.55
C VAL A 225 16.98 -17.00 -12.08
N LYS A 226 17.01 -15.98 -11.22
CA LYS A 226 16.91 -14.57 -11.62
C LYS A 226 17.99 -14.21 -12.64
N GLY A 227 17.59 -13.60 -13.76
CA GLY A 227 18.46 -13.24 -14.88
C GLY A 227 18.90 -14.41 -15.77
N ARG A 228 18.54 -15.65 -15.43
CA ARG A 228 18.73 -16.83 -16.30
C ARG A 228 17.59 -16.94 -17.31
N CYS A 229 17.88 -17.53 -18.47
CA CYS A 229 16.87 -17.80 -19.49
C CYS A 229 15.87 -18.84 -18.97
N TRP A 230 14.57 -18.53 -19.06
CA TRP A 230 13.50 -19.44 -18.65
C TRP A 230 13.48 -20.70 -19.50
N PHE A 231 13.54 -20.53 -20.82
CA PHE A 231 13.42 -21.65 -21.77
C PHE A 231 14.52 -22.68 -21.56
N GLU A 232 15.76 -22.22 -21.47
CA GLU A 232 16.92 -23.10 -21.25
C GLU A 232 16.85 -23.89 -19.94
N ARG A 233 16.21 -23.32 -18.91
CA ARG A 233 16.23 -23.90 -17.56
C ARG A 233 15.04 -24.80 -17.26
N PHE A 234 13.86 -24.45 -17.78
CA PHE A 234 12.61 -25.08 -17.38
C PHE A 234 11.95 -25.89 -18.48
N LEU A 235 12.37 -25.78 -19.75
CA LEU A 235 11.77 -26.53 -20.86
C LEU A 235 12.72 -27.64 -21.34
N PRO A 236 12.19 -28.72 -21.95
CA PRO A 236 12.98 -29.68 -22.71
C PRO A 236 13.78 -29.01 -23.84
N GLU A 237 14.98 -29.51 -24.14
CA GLU A 237 15.92 -28.91 -25.11
C GLU A 237 15.30 -28.76 -26.50
N GLU A 238 14.50 -29.73 -26.90
CA GLU A 238 13.75 -29.74 -28.15
C GLU A 238 12.73 -28.60 -28.29
N GLU A 239 12.28 -28.01 -27.17
CA GLU A 239 11.27 -26.94 -27.15
C GLU A 239 11.86 -25.53 -27.08
N HIS A 240 13.16 -25.38 -26.77
CA HIS A 240 13.79 -24.06 -26.53
C HIS A 240 13.62 -23.11 -27.71
N ALA A 241 13.90 -23.57 -28.94
CA ALA A 241 13.84 -22.76 -30.15
C ALA A 241 12.41 -22.39 -30.56
N ALA A 242 11.41 -23.20 -30.19
CA ALA A 242 10.00 -22.87 -30.42
C ALA A 242 9.55 -21.78 -29.45
N ALA A 243 9.83 -21.95 -28.16
CA ALA A 243 9.45 -20.99 -27.12
C ALA A 243 10.11 -19.61 -27.30
N GLN A 244 11.38 -19.57 -27.74
CA GLN A 244 12.06 -18.32 -28.07
C GLN A 244 11.36 -17.56 -29.20
N ARG A 245 10.92 -18.26 -30.26
CA ARG A 245 10.20 -17.66 -31.39
C ARG A 245 8.83 -17.14 -30.97
N GLU A 246 8.09 -17.90 -30.17
CA GLU A 246 6.80 -17.45 -29.61
C GLU A 246 6.96 -16.16 -28.80
N LEU A 247 8.00 -16.07 -27.97
CA LEU A 247 8.28 -14.85 -27.21
C LEU A 247 8.54 -13.65 -28.15
N GLU A 248 9.36 -13.83 -29.17
CA GLU A 248 9.65 -12.76 -30.13
C GLU A 248 8.40 -12.31 -30.90
N GLU A 249 7.54 -13.24 -31.31
CA GLU A 249 6.28 -12.93 -31.99
C GLU A 249 5.31 -12.16 -31.07
N LEU A 250 5.19 -12.59 -29.81
CA LEU A 250 4.39 -11.91 -28.81
C LEU A 250 4.88 -10.47 -28.58
N LEU A 251 6.19 -10.27 -28.45
CA LEU A 251 6.80 -8.94 -28.30
C LEU A 251 6.58 -8.04 -29.52
N ARG A 252 6.48 -8.61 -30.73
CA ARG A 252 6.13 -7.89 -31.98
C ARG A 252 4.64 -7.54 -32.10
N GLY A 253 3.80 -8.03 -31.19
CA GLY A 253 2.38 -7.70 -31.13
C GLY A 253 1.45 -8.74 -31.74
N ALA A 254 1.88 -10.01 -31.84
CA ALA A 254 0.95 -11.11 -32.05
C ALA A 254 -0.09 -11.15 -30.90
N ASP A 255 -1.32 -11.55 -31.20
CA ASP A 255 -2.36 -11.69 -30.17
C ASP A 255 -1.92 -12.69 -29.11
N ALA A 256 -2.17 -12.34 -27.85
CA ALA A 256 -1.90 -13.20 -26.71
C ALA A 256 -2.79 -14.46 -26.79
N SER A 257 -2.24 -15.56 -27.31
CA SER A 257 -2.89 -16.86 -27.26
C SER A 257 -2.58 -17.59 -25.94
N GLU A 258 -3.52 -18.40 -25.48
CA GLU A 258 -3.21 -19.39 -24.44
C GLU A 258 -2.29 -20.45 -25.04
N THR A 259 -1.13 -20.69 -24.41
CA THR A 259 -0.20 -21.73 -24.81
C THR A 259 -0.13 -22.82 -23.74
N THR A 260 0.24 -24.04 -24.13
CA THR A 260 0.48 -25.13 -23.19
C THR A 260 1.91 -25.60 -23.35
N GLN A 261 2.68 -25.61 -22.27
CA GLN A 261 4.09 -26.00 -22.27
C GLN A 261 4.35 -27.01 -21.16
N THR A 262 5.25 -27.95 -21.43
CA THR A 262 5.74 -28.88 -20.40
C THR A 262 6.98 -28.29 -19.77
N ILE A 263 6.95 -28.10 -18.45
CA ILE A 263 8.12 -27.69 -17.69
C ILE A 263 8.74 -28.88 -16.96
N VAL A 264 10.06 -28.83 -16.79
CA VAL A 264 10.86 -29.80 -16.04
C VAL A 264 11.29 -29.18 -14.71
N THR A 265 10.93 -29.83 -13.62
CA THR A 265 11.20 -29.39 -12.25
C THR A 265 12.58 -29.87 -11.77
N THR A 266 13.05 -29.36 -10.64
CA THR A 266 14.35 -29.76 -10.04
C THR A 266 14.49 -31.26 -9.77
N ASP A 267 13.40 -31.93 -9.40
CA ASP A 267 13.33 -33.38 -9.15
C ASP A 267 13.15 -34.21 -10.43
N GLY A 268 13.14 -33.56 -11.59
CA GLY A 268 12.98 -34.20 -12.91
C GLY A 268 11.53 -34.50 -13.29
N SER A 269 10.54 -34.15 -12.45
CA SER A 269 9.14 -34.30 -12.81
C SER A 269 8.74 -33.37 -13.98
N ARG A 270 7.79 -33.81 -14.80
CA ARG A 270 7.22 -33.01 -15.89
C ARG A 270 5.88 -32.46 -15.44
N ARG A 271 5.70 -31.15 -15.57
CA ARG A 271 4.45 -30.46 -15.26
C ARG A 271 3.91 -29.79 -16.50
N VAL A 272 2.64 -29.99 -16.81
CA VAL A 272 1.99 -29.36 -17.95
C VAL A 272 1.32 -28.08 -17.49
N ILE A 273 1.82 -26.95 -17.99
CA ILE A 273 1.34 -25.63 -17.60
C ILE A 273 0.65 -24.99 -18.78
N ARG A 274 -0.58 -24.53 -18.54
CA ARG A 274 -1.31 -23.67 -19.48
C ARG A 274 -1.05 -22.21 -19.12
N TRP A 275 -0.45 -21.47 -20.05
CA TRP A 275 -0.02 -20.09 -19.88
C TRP A 275 -0.97 -19.11 -20.58
N ALA A 276 -1.22 -18.00 -19.91
CA ALA A 276 -1.76 -16.79 -20.51
C ALA A 276 -0.72 -15.67 -20.35
N SER A 277 -0.29 -15.08 -21.47
CA SER A 277 0.84 -14.15 -21.50
C SER A 277 0.43 -12.78 -22.02
N LYS A 278 0.97 -11.71 -21.43
CA LYS A 278 0.75 -10.33 -21.86
C LYS A 278 2.07 -9.56 -21.91
N VAL A 279 2.27 -8.79 -22.98
CA VAL A 279 3.42 -7.89 -23.10
C VAL A 279 3.29 -6.75 -22.10
N LEU A 280 4.36 -6.52 -21.34
CA LEU A 280 4.54 -5.35 -20.51
C LEU A 280 5.22 -4.26 -21.36
N ARG A 281 4.67 -3.05 -21.32
CA ARG A 281 5.16 -1.89 -22.08
C ARG A 281 5.51 -0.74 -21.13
N ASP A 282 6.50 0.06 -21.50
CA ASP A 282 6.81 1.30 -20.82
C ASP A 282 5.80 2.42 -21.18
N PRO A 283 5.88 3.62 -20.57
CA PRO A 283 4.99 4.74 -20.88
C PRO A 283 5.06 5.22 -22.34
N ASP A 284 6.16 4.96 -23.04
CA ASP A 284 6.36 5.32 -24.46
C ASP A 284 5.84 4.23 -25.42
N GLY A 285 5.33 3.11 -24.88
CA GLY A 285 4.73 2.00 -25.62
C GLY A 285 5.71 0.92 -26.06
N ALA A 286 7.01 1.05 -25.74
CA ALA A 286 8.01 0.06 -26.08
C ALA A 286 7.89 -1.18 -25.18
N PRO A 287 8.05 -2.40 -25.73
CA PRO A 287 7.96 -3.63 -24.94
C PRO A 287 9.18 -3.75 -24.01
N VAL A 288 8.92 -3.96 -22.72
CA VAL A 288 9.96 -4.14 -21.68
C VAL A 288 10.04 -5.57 -21.15
N GLY A 289 9.06 -6.40 -21.46
CA GLY A 289 9.02 -7.80 -21.04
C GLY A 289 7.65 -8.44 -21.24
N VAL A 290 7.45 -9.60 -20.61
CA VAL A 290 6.21 -10.37 -20.65
C VAL A 290 5.82 -10.81 -19.25
N LEU A 291 4.55 -10.64 -18.91
CA LEU A 291 3.91 -11.27 -17.74
C LEU A 291 3.18 -12.52 -18.22
N ALA A 292 3.54 -13.68 -17.69
CA ALA A 292 2.89 -14.96 -17.93
C ALA A 292 2.25 -15.49 -16.64
N VAL A 293 0.98 -15.88 -16.73
CA VAL A 293 0.23 -16.53 -15.65
C VAL A 293 -0.08 -17.96 -16.06
N GLY A 294 0.35 -18.92 -15.25
CA GLY A 294 0.30 -20.35 -15.56
C GLY A 294 -0.61 -21.13 -14.62
N HIS A 295 -1.40 -22.04 -15.19
CA HIS A 295 -2.15 -23.04 -14.43
C HIS A 295 -1.53 -24.42 -14.64
N ASP A 296 -1.16 -25.08 -13.56
CA ASP A 296 -0.76 -26.49 -13.60
C ASP A 296 -1.99 -27.35 -13.88
N ILE A 297 -2.03 -27.96 -15.06
CA ILE A 297 -3.11 -28.84 -15.53
C ILE A 297 -2.65 -30.30 -15.63
N THR A 298 -1.50 -30.65 -15.04
CA THR A 298 -0.92 -32.00 -15.11
C THR A 298 -1.91 -33.07 -14.66
N GLN A 299 -2.50 -32.90 -13.47
CA GLN A 299 -3.47 -33.87 -12.94
C GLN A 299 -4.75 -33.95 -13.79
N LEU A 300 -5.17 -32.82 -14.37
CA LEU A 300 -6.34 -32.77 -15.22
C LEU A 300 -6.11 -33.58 -16.50
N GLN A 301 -4.97 -33.38 -17.17
CA GLN A 301 -4.61 -34.12 -18.37
C GLN A 301 -4.43 -35.62 -18.10
N GLU A 302 -3.69 -35.99 -17.05
CA GLU A 302 -3.52 -37.39 -16.68
C GLU A 302 -4.86 -38.09 -16.40
N SER A 303 -5.79 -37.39 -15.73
CA SER A 303 -7.13 -37.93 -15.47
C SER A 303 -7.94 -38.10 -16.75
N GLN A 304 -7.84 -37.16 -17.69
CA GLN A 304 -8.52 -37.25 -18.98
C GLN A 304 -7.98 -38.40 -19.82
N GLU A 305 -6.66 -38.59 -19.87
CA GLU A 305 -6.03 -39.70 -20.58
C GLU A 305 -6.43 -41.06 -19.99
N ARG A 306 -6.41 -41.20 -18.66
CA ARG A 306 -6.86 -42.43 -17.98
C ARG A 306 -8.32 -42.74 -18.27
N ALA A 307 -9.19 -41.72 -18.25
CA ALA A 307 -10.60 -41.88 -18.57
C ALA A 307 -10.81 -42.34 -20.02
N LEU A 308 -10.11 -41.71 -20.97
CA LEU A 308 -10.17 -42.07 -22.40
C LEU A 308 -9.68 -43.51 -22.63
N GLN A 309 -8.61 -43.92 -21.94
CA GLN A 309 -8.10 -45.29 -22.03
C GLN A 309 -9.10 -46.30 -21.46
N ALA A 310 -9.73 -46.00 -20.32
CA ALA A 310 -10.75 -46.85 -19.74
C ALA A 310 -11.98 -46.98 -20.65
N GLU A 311 -12.41 -45.90 -21.30
CA GLU A 311 -13.52 -45.93 -22.26
C GLU A 311 -13.20 -46.81 -23.47
N ARG A 312 -11.99 -46.68 -24.03
CA ARG A 312 -11.53 -47.53 -25.14
C ARG A 312 -11.53 -49.01 -24.74
N LEU A 313 -11.03 -49.35 -23.56
CA LEU A 313 -11.02 -50.73 -23.06
C LEU A 313 -12.44 -51.27 -22.85
N ALA A 314 -13.34 -50.47 -22.27
CA ALA A 314 -14.74 -50.86 -22.10
C ALA A 314 -15.47 -51.08 -23.43
N ALA A 315 -15.19 -50.25 -24.44
CA ALA A 315 -15.73 -50.40 -25.78
C ALA A 315 -15.25 -51.72 -26.43
N ILE A 316 -13.96 -52.03 -26.33
CA ILE A 316 -13.39 -53.31 -26.81
C ILE A 316 -14.03 -54.49 -26.06
N GLY A 317 -14.18 -54.42 -24.73
CA GLY A 317 -14.80 -55.50 -23.96
C GLY A 317 -16.24 -55.81 -24.36
N ARG A 318 -17.05 -54.78 -24.66
CA ARG A 318 -18.44 -54.95 -25.14
C ARG A 318 -18.49 -55.62 -26.51
N THR A 319 -17.65 -55.20 -27.45
CA THR A 319 -17.61 -55.81 -28.79
C THR A 319 -17.09 -57.24 -28.74
N SER A 320 -16.06 -57.52 -27.93
CA SER A 320 -15.54 -58.88 -27.73
C SER A 320 -16.59 -59.84 -27.14
N THR A 321 -17.40 -59.39 -26.18
CA THR A 321 -18.47 -60.21 -25.60
C THR A 321 -19.55 -60.54 -26.63
N GLY A 322 -19.98 -59.55 -27.43
CA GLY A 322 -20.92 -59.77 -28.53
C GLY A 322 -20.39 -60.73 -29.59
N LEU A 323 -19.14 -60.53 -30.04
CA LEU A 323 -18.46 -61.41 -31.00
C LEU A 323 -18.32 -62.85 -30.47
N ALA A 324 -18.01 -63.02 -29.18
CA ALA A 324 -17.92 -64.33 -28.57
C ALA A 324 -19.27 -65.06 -28.56
N HIS A 325 -20.36 -64.35 -28.24
CA HIS A 325 -21.72 -64.91 -28.31
C HIS A 325 -22.11 -65.31 -29.74
N GLU A 326 -21.90 -64.46 -30.73
CA GLU A 326 -22.21 -64.79 -32.13
C GLU A 326 -21.35 -65.94 -32.66
N SER A 327 -20.07 -65.99 -32.28
CA SER A 327 -19.16 -67.08 -32.64
C SER A 327 -19.59 -68.41 -32.03
N ARG A 328 -19.99 -68.43 -30.75
CA ARG A 328 -20.55 -69.65 -30.11
C ARG A 328 -21.83 -70.09 -30.80
N ASN A 329 -22.74 -69.17 -31.12
CA ASN A 329 -23.97 -69.49 -31.83
C ASN A 329 -23.70 -70.08 -33.22
N ALA A 330 -22.73 -69.53 -33.96
CA ALA A 330 -22.33 -70.06 -35.26
C ALA A 330 -21.69 -71.45 -35.15
N LEU A 331 -20.83 -71.66 -34.16
CA LEU A 331 -20.20 -72.96 -33.89
C LEU A 331 -21.22 -74.03 -33.52
N GLN A 332 -22.21 -73.71 -32.68
CA GLN A 332 -23.29 -74.65 -32.32
C GLN A 332 -24.08 -75.09 -33.55
N ARG A 333 -24.39 -74.16 -34.47
CA ARG A 333 -25.05 -74.51 -35.74
C ARG A 333 -24.18 -75.42 -36.61
N ILE A 334 -22.88 -75.12 -36.73
CA ILE A 334 -21.93 -75.97 -37.48
C ILE A 334 -21.86 -77.37 -36.88
N GLN A 335 -21.79 -77.48 -35.55
CA GLN A 335 -21.75 -78.76 -34.85
C GLN A 335 -23.02 -79.58 -35.10
N ALA A 336 -24.20 -78.99 -34.88
CA ALA A 336 -25.47 -79.67 -35.11
C ALA A 336 -25.63 -80.15 -36.57
N SER A 337 -25.29 -79.30 -37.55
CA SER A 337 -25.32 -79.70 -38.96
C SER A 337 -24.30 -80.80 -39.27
N SER A 338 -23.12 -80.77 -38.65
CA SER A 338 -22.10 -81.81 -38.85
C SER A 338 -22.50 -83.16 -38.24
N GLU A 339 -23.21 -83.19 -37.12
CA GLU A 339 -23.76 -84.41 -36.51
C GLU A 339 -24.83 -85.05 -37.38
N VAL A 340 -25.73 -84.25 -37.96
CA VAL A 340 -26.72 -84.75 -38.93
C VAL A 340 -26.03 -85.31 -40.17
N LEU A 341 -25.03 -84.59 -40.70
CA LEU A 341 -24.29 -85.03 -41.88
C LEU A 341 -23.49 -86.32 -41.61
N GLU A 342 -23.01 -86.54 -40.39
CA GLU A 342 -22.34 -87.80 -40.00
C GLU A 342 -23.27 -89.01 -40.17
N LEU A 343 -24.56 -88.86 -39.82
CA LEU A 343 -25.57 -89.90 -39.99
C LEU A 343 -25.93 -90.13 -41.48
N GLU A 344 -25.99 -89.07 -42.29
CA GLU A 344 -26.32 -89.19 -43.71
C GLU A 344 -25.20 -89.83 -44.56
N VAL A 345 -23.94 -89.71 -44.11
CA VAL A 345 -22.76 -90.19 -44.84
C VAL A 345 -22.09 -91.40 -44.19
N GLU A 346 -22.78 -92.12 -43.31
CA GLU A 346 -22.25 -93.25 -42.53
C GLU A 346 -21.61 -94.34 -43.42
N ASP A 347 -22.20 -94.59 -44.60
CA ASP A 347 -21.73 -95.58 -45.58
C ASP A 347 -20.56 -95.08 -46.45
N ASN A 348 -20.08 -93.84 -46.28
CA ASN A 348 -18.98 -93.24 -47.05
C ASN A 348 -17.78 -92.88 -46.15
N PRO A 349 -16.77 -93.76 -46.04
CA PRO A 349 -15.64 -93.57 -45.13
C PRO A 349 -14.84 -92.29 -45.35
N ARG A 350 -14.71 -91.83 -46.61
CA ARG A 350 -13.99 -90.60 -46.94
C ARG A 350 -14.77 -89.37 -46.49
N ALA A 351 -16.08 -89.35 -46.70
CA ALA A 351 -16.93 -88.25 -46.24
C ALA A 351 -16.95 -88.16 -44.71
N LEU A 352 -17.02 -89.32 -44.02
CA LEU A 352 -17.00 -89.41 -42.56
C LEU A 352 -15.71 -88.82 -41.95
N GLU A 353 -14.54 -89.04 -42.57
CA GLU A 353 -13.28 -88.45 -42.11
C GLU A 353 -13.33 -86.91 -42.17
N HIS A 354 -13.90 -86.35 -43.24
CA HIS A 354 -14.05 -84.90 -43.37
C HIS A 354 -15.01 -84.32 -42.32
N VAL A 355 -16.13 -85.00 -42.03
CA VAL A 355 -17.07 -84.59 -40.97
C VAL A 355 -16.39 -84.58 -39.59
N ARG A 356 -15.65 -85.65 -39.25
CA ARG A 356 -14.89 -85.72 -37.99
C ARG A 356 -13.82 -84.64 -37.86
N ARG A 357 -13.17 -84.25 -38.97
CA ARG A 357 -12.23 -83.12 -38.98
C ARG A 357 -12.94 -81.78 -38.70
N ILE A 358 -14.13 -81.55 -39.28
CA ILE A 358 -14.94 -80.35 -39.03
C ILE A 358 -15.37 -80.30 -37.55
N GLN A 359 -15.88 -81.41 -37.00
CA GLN A 359 -16.26 -81.50 -35.59
C GLN A 359 -15.08 -81.23 -34.67
N LYS A 360 -13.91 -81.82 -34.93
CA LYS A 360 -12.68 -81.61 -34.14
C LYS A 360 -12.21 -80.15 -34.20
N ALA A 361 -12.29 -79.50 -35.35
CA ALA A 361 -11.98 -78.07 -35.51
C ALA A 361 -13.00 -77.19 -34.76
N GLY A 362 -14.29 -77.50 -34.84
CA GLY A 362 -15.35 -76.79 -34.12
C GLY A 362 -15.20 -76.89 -32.60
N GLN A 363 -14.91 -78.08 -32.07
CA GLN A 363 -14.63 -78.31 -30.64
C GLN A 363 -13.35 -77.58 -30.17
N HIS A 364 -12.34 -77.45 -31.03
CA HIS A 364 -11.16 -76.66 -30.72
C HIS A 364 -11.48 -75.16 -30.65
N MET A 365 -12.25 -74.64 -31.60
CA MET A 365 -12.69 -73.25 -31.61
C MET A 365 -13.59 -72.92 -30.41
N GLY A 366 -14.46 -73.84 -30.00
CA GLY A 366 -15.31 -73.69 -28.81
C GLY A 366 -14.50 -73.48 -27.53
N ARG A 367 -13.44 -74.27 -27.33
CA ARG A 367 -12.52 -74.13 -26.19
C ARG A 367 -11.70 -72.84 -26.18
N LEU A 368 -11.52 -72.19 -27.33
CA LEU A 368 -10.84 -70.88 -27.42
C LEU A 368 -11.77 -69.70 -27.08
N LEU A 369 -13.09 -69.94 -27.08
CA LEU A 369 -14.11 -68.95 -26.77
C LEU A 369 -14.64 -69.08 -25.32
N GLU A 370 -14.21 -70.11 -24.60
CA GLU A 370 -14.38 -70.26 -23.14
C GLU A 370 -13.25 -69.53 -22.42
#